data_AF-A0A0M1VVC6-F1
#
_entry.id   AF-A0A0M1VVC6-F1
#
_cell.length_a   1.000
_cell.length_b   1.000
_cell.length_c   1.000
_cell.angle_alpha   90.00
_cell.angle_beta   90.00
_cell.angle_gamma   90.00
#
_symmetry.space_group_name_H-M   'P 1'
#
loop_
_entity.id
_entity.type
_entity.pdbx_description
1 polymer ?
#
loop_
_entity_poly.entity_id
_entity_poly.type
_entity_poly.pdbx_seq_one_letter_code
_entity_poly.pdbx_strand_id
1 'polypeptide(L)'
;MKILCFILSMPKNNSWNNKWTGEKNLFARTKRITENKEKKLEMLGIDFKKKEEYYFTYDFQDGWIAKVTVKIVSNKEAKEINKKTRGFCMYNWMIDNILSNGKI
;
A
#
# COMPACT_ATOMS: atom_id res chain seq x y z
N MET A 1 7.83 -16.69 -6.25
CA MET A 1 6.83 -15.92 -5.45
C MET A 1 7.47 -14.63 -4.95
N LYS A 2 6.81 -13.49 -5.18
CA LYS A 2 7.25 -12.17 -4.69
C LYS A 2 6.46 -11.75 -3.45
N ILE A 3 7.03 -10.86 -2.65
CA ILE A 3 6.34 -10.24 -1.51
C ILE A 3 6.17 -8.76 -1.83
N LEU A 4 4.91 -8.32 -1.87
CA LEU A 4 4.57 -6.91 -1.96
C LEU A 4 4.35 -6.36 -0.56
N CYS A 5 4.88 -5.17 -0.31
CA CYS A 5 4.58 -4.36 0.85
C CYS A 5 3.71 -3.18 0.41
N PHE A 6 2.56 -3.01 1.07
CA PHE A 6 1.64 -1.90 0.93
C PHE A 6 1.80 -1.01 2.16
N ILE A 7 2.12 0.26 1.97
CA ILE A 7 2.32 1.24 3.03
C ILE A 7 1.27 2.33 2.90
N LEU A 8 0.51 2.57 3.97
CA LEU A 8 -0.53 3.58 4.02
C LEU A 8 0.01 4.88 4.59
N SER A 9 -0.38 5.99 3.96
CA SER A 9 -0.15 7.36 4.44
C SER A 9 -1.37 8.24 4.12
N MET A 10 -1.52 9.35 4.85
CA MET A 10 -2.58 10.36 4.59
C MET A 10 -1.93 11.72 4.31
N PRO A 11 -1.43 11.97 3.08
CA PRO A 11 -0.74 13.20 2.74
C PRO A 11 -1.63 14.45 2.86
N LYS A 12 -2.94 14.31 2.60
CA LYS A 12 -3.93 15.35 2.88
C LYS A 12 -4.88 14.82 3.94
N ASN A 13 -5.04 15.58 5.01
CA ASN A 13 -5.96 15.25 6.08
C ASN A 13 -6.75 16.51 6.47
N ASN A 14 -8.00 16.33 6.86
CA ASN A 14 -8.89 17.42 7.24
C ASN A 14 -8.95 17.61 8.78
N SER A 15 -7.83 17.33 9.46
CA SER A 15 -7.77 17.48 10.90
C SER A 15 -7.43 18.93 11.27
N TRP A 16 -7.94 19.40 12.41
CA TRP A 16 -7.69 20.76 12.89
C TRP A 16 -6.21 21.07 13.15
N ASN A 17 -5.39 20.04 13.40
CA ASN A 17 -3.95 20.17 13.64
C ASN A 17 -3.09 19.72 12.44
N ASN A 18 -3.72 19.47 11.27
CA ASN A 18 -3.09 18.95 10.06
C ASN A 18 -2.35 17.61 10.23
N LYS A 19 -2.71 16.81 11.24
CA LYS A 19 -2.12 15.49 11.53
C LYS A 19 -3.18 14.41 11.58
N TRP A 20 -2.92 13.29 10.92
CA TRP A 20 -3.73 12.09 11.09
C TRP A 20 -3.31 11.29 12.32
N THR A 21 -4.29 10.64 12.96
CA THR A 21 -4.06 9.81 14.14
C THR A 21 -3.05 8.71 13.84
N GLY A 22 -1.94 8.73 14.58
CA GLY A 22 -0.91 7.71 14.45
C GLY A 22 0.09 7.95 13.32
N GLU A 23 0.22 9.17 12.78
CA GLU A 23 1.14 9.50 11.68
C GLU A 23 2.60 9.06 11.85
N LYS A 24 3.03 8.94 13.11
CA LYS A 24 4.38 8.50 13.47
C LYS A 24 4.56 6.98 13.39
N ASN A 25 3.47 6.23 13.30
CA ASN A 25 3.49 4.77 13.21
C ASN A 25 3.59 4.32 11.76
N LEU A 26 4.20 3.15 11.56
CA LEU A 26 4.15 2.46 10.28
C LEU A 26 2.81 1.75 10.12
N PHE A 27 2.06 2.09 9.08
CA PHE A 27 0.88 1.34 8.65
C PHE A 27 1.22 0.60 7.37
N ALA A 28 1.46 -0.69 7.48
CA ALA A 28 1.84 -1.51 6.35
C ALA A 28 1.26 -2.93 6.40
N ARG A 29 1.07 -3.52 5.23
CA ARG A 29 0.68 -4.92 5.05
C ARG A 29 1.57 -5.55 4.00
N THR A 30 2.07 -6.75 4.30
CA THR A 30 2.80 -7.56 3.33
C THR A 30 1.90 -8.67 2.78
N LYS A 31 1.98 -8.93 1.46
CA LYS A 31 1.26 -10.01 0.79
C LYS A 31 2.21 -10.75 -0.14
N ARG A 32 2.24 -12.08 -0.01
CA ARG A 32 2.87 -12.96 -1.00
C ARG A 32 1.98 -13.04 -2.23
N ILE A 33 2.57 -12.91 -3.40
CA ILE A 33 1.87 -13.03 -4.68
C ILE A 33 2.42 -14.20 -5.49
N THR A 34 1.52 -14.88 -6.18
CA THR A 34 1.84 -15.91 -7.18
C THR A 34 2.24 -15.27 -8.50
N GLU A 35 2.88 -16.03 -9.38
CA GLU A 35 3.29 -15.56 -10.71
C GLU A 35 2.10 -15.13 -11.57
N ASN A 36 0.95 -15.81 -11.47
CA ASN A 36 -0.26 -15.41 -12.18
C ASN A 36 -0.77 -14.02 -11.72
N LYS A 37 -0.70 -13.75 -10.41
CA LYS A 37 -1.08 -12.46 -9.85
C LYS A 37 -0.08 -11.37 -10.28
N GLU A 38 1.20 -11.70 -10.33
CA GLU A 38 2.25 -10.80 -10.86
C GLU A 38 2.00 -10.43 -12.32
N LYS A 39 1.77 -11.40 -13.21
CA LYS A 39 1.44 -11.14 -14.62
C LYS A 39 0.18 -10.27 -14.77
N LYS A 40 -0.85 -10.52 -13.97
CA LYS A 40 -2.05 -9.68 -13.95
C LYS A 40 -1.72 -8.23 -13.58
N LEU A 41 -0.87 -8.01 -12.58
CA LEU A 41 -0.43 -6.67 -12.18
C LEU A 41 0.39 -5.99 -13.28
N GLU A 42 1.27 -6.72 -13.96
CA GLU A 42 2.02 -6.21 -15.12
C GLU A 42 1.07 -5.75 -16.24
N MET A 43 0.02 -6.52 -16.55
CA MET A 43 -1.02 -6.14 -17.53
C MET A 43 -1.82 -4.90 -17.10
N LEU A 44 -1.97 -4.68 -15.79
CA LEU A 44 -2.62 -3.50 -15.22
C LEU A 44 -1.67 -2.28 -15.11
N GLY A 45 -0.45 -2.39 -15.66
CA GLY A 45 0.54 -1.30 -15.67
C GLY A 45 1.45 -1.25 -14.44
N ILE A 46 1.35 -2.23 -13.54
CA ILE A 46 2.17 -2.35 -12.32
C ILE A 46 3.28 -3.38 -12.58
N ASP A 47 4.36 -2.91 -13.19
CA ASP A 47 5.52 -3.69 -13.59
C ASP A 47 6.76 -3.31 -12.77
N PHE A 48 7.06 -4.13 -11.77
CA PHE A 48 8.19 -3.91 -10.87
C PHE A 48 9.57 -4.18 -11.51
N LYS A 49 9.64 -4.59 -12.78
CA LYS A 49 10.89 -4.59 -13.54
C LYS A 49 11.22 -3.20 -14.09
N LYS A 50 10.20 -2.35 -14.26
CA LYS A 50 10.32 -0.98 -14.79
C LYS A 50 10.39 0.09 -13.71
N LYS A 51 9.71 -0.13 -12.58
CA LYS A 51 9.68 0.80 -11.45
C LYS A 51 9.80 0.06 -10.13
N GLU A 52 10.60 0.60 -9.21
CA GLU A 52 10.79 -0.01 -7.89
C GLU A 52 9.56 0.16 -6.99
N GLU A 53 8.85 1.28 -7.14
CA GLU A 53 7.67 1.61 -6.33
C GLU A 53 6.53 2.16 -7.20
N TYR A 54 5.30 1.89 -6.73
CA TYR A 54 4.06 2.43 -7.29
C TYR A 54 3.25 3.12 -6.20
N TYR A 55 2.52 4.17 -6.58
CA TYR A 55 1.69 4.93 -5.65
C TYR A 55 0.26 4.98 -6.17
N PHE A 56 -0.69 4.78 -5.27
CA PHE A 56 -2.12 4.90 -5.53
C PHE A 56 -2.72 5.86 -4.53
N THR A 57 -3.61 6.74 -4.98
CA THR A 57 -4.30 7.70 -4.11
C THR A 57 -5.79 7.48 -4.17
N TYR A 58 -6.47 7.74 -3.06
CA TYR A 58 -7.92 7.72 -2.96
C TYR A 58 -8.39 8.96 -2.22
N ASP A 59 -9.24 9.76 -2.86
CA ASP A 59 -9.87 10.94 -2.28
C ASP A 59 -11.20 10.53 -1.65
N PHE A 60 -11.33 10.71 -0.35
CA PHE A 60 -12.56 10.41 0.39
C PHE A 60 -13.64 11.48 0.20
N GLN A 61 -13.33 12.59 -0.49
CA GLN A 61 -14.21 13.73 -0.74
C GLN A 61 -14.68 14.49 0.52
N ASP A 62 -14.06 14.20 1.67
CA ASP A 62 -14.29 14.84 2.97
C ASP A 62 -13.07 15.65 3.44
N GLY A 63 -12.13 15.90 2.51
CA GLY A 63 -10.85 16.57 2.75
C GLY A 63 -9.71 15.61 3.13
N TRP A 64 -9.96 14.30 3.21
CA TRP A 64 -8.92 13.29 3.39
C TRP A 64 -8.50 12.65 2.06
N ILE A 65 -7.20 12.42 1.89
CA ILE A 65 -6.65 11.65 0.78
C ILE A 65 -5.73 10.58 1.35
N ALA A 66 -6.07 9.31 1.09
CA ALA A 66 -5.17 8.19 1.33
C ALA A 66 -4.17 8.05 0.19
N LYS A 67 -2.94 7.67 0.53
CA LYS A 67 -1.92 7.23 -0.40
C LYS A 67 -1.39 5.86 0.04
N VAL A 68 -1.45 4.89 -0.88
CA VAL A 68 -0.86 3.56 -0.74
C VAL A 68 0.39 3.47 -1.61
N THR A 69 1.53 3.29 -0.98
CA THR A 69 2.80 2.95 -1.66
C THR A 69 2.95 1.44 -1.73
N VAL A 70 3.27 0.91 -2.91
CA VAL A 70 3.48 -0.52 -3.15
C VAL A 70 4.89 -0.75 -3.64
N LYS A 71 5.60 -1.69 -3.00
CA LYS A 71 6.97 -2.09 -3.39
C LYS A 71 7.23 -3.56 -3.17
N ILE A 72 8.20 -4.12 -3.89
CA ILE A 72 8.72 -5.46 -3.61
C ILE A 72 9.63 -5.40 -2.38
N VAL A 73 9.51 -6.40 -1.51
CA VAL A 73 10.40 -6.57 -0.36
C VAL A 73 10.94 -7.99 -0.28
N SER A 74 12.11 -8.15 0.32
CA SER A 74 12.66 -9.44 0.69
C SER A 74 11.90 -10.07 1.86
N ASN A 75 12.14 -11.36 2.11
CA ASN A 75 11.60 -12.05 3.30
C ASN A 75 12.07 -11.42 4.62
N LYS A 76 13.32 -10.92 4.66
CA LYS A 76 13.89 -10.29 5.87
C LYS A 76 13.16 -8.98 6.16
N GLU A 77 13.01 -8.12 5.16
CA GLU A 77 12.29 -6.86 5.28
C GLU A 77 10.81 -7.08 5.63
N ALA A 78 10.15 -8.06 4.99
CA ALA A 78 8.76 -8.38 5.30
C ALA A 78 8.57 -8.77 6.77
N LYS A 79 9.49 -9.57 7.34
CA LYS A 79 9.47 -9.92 8.77
C LYS A 79 9.62 -8.68 9.66
N GLU A 80 10.56 -7.80 9.34
CA GLU A 80 10.78 -6.57 10.11
C GLU A 80 9.61 -5.59 10.02
N ILE A 81 9.01 -5.44 8.84
CA ILE A 81 7.81 -4.62 8.63
C ILE A 81 6.64 -5.19 9.43
N ASN A 82 6.42 -6.50 9.40
CA ASN A 82 5.33 -7.14 10.12
C ASN A 82 5.46 -7.02 11.66
N LYS A 83 6.68 -6.85 12.19
CA LYS A 83 6.89 -6.56 13.63
C LYS A 83 6.57 -5.11 14.00
N LYS A 84 6.85 -4.16 13.10
CA LYS A 84 6.74 -2.70 13.36
C LYS A 84 5.38 -2.12 12.99
N THR A 85 4.67 -2.76 12.06
CA THR A 85 3.41 -2.25 11.54
C THR A 85 2.30 -2.23 12.59
N ARG A 86 1.49 -1.18 12.59
CA ARG A 86 0.21 -1.09 13.34
C ARG A 86 -0.98 -1.59 12.51
N GLY A 87 -0.72 -2.31 11.42
CA GLY A 87 -1.74 -2.81 10.50
C GLY A 87 -2.02 -1.84 9.36
N PHE A 88 -3.28 -1.75 8.95
CA PHE A 88 -3.69 -0.98 7.76
C PHE A 88 -5.02 -0.23 7.97
N CYS A 89 -5.34 0.12 9.22
CA CYS A 89 -6.49 0.97 9.60
C CYS A 89 -7.83 0.62 8.92
N MET A 90 -8.15 -0.67 8.79
CA MET A 90 -9.35 -1.18 8.09
C MET A 90 -9.43 -0.89 6.58
N TYR A 91 -8.44 -0.22 5.98
CA TYR A 91 -8.37 0.07 4.55
C TYR A 91 -7.82 -1.10 3.72
N ASN A 92 -7.98 -2.35 4.17
CA ASN A 92 -7.49 -3.52 3.44
C ASN A 92 -8.14 -3.64 2.06
N TRP A 93 -9.36 -3.11 1.90
CA TRP A 93 -10.06 -3.04 0.62
C TRP A 93 -9.26 -2.30 -0.47
N MET A 94 -8.42 -1.33 -0.10
CA MET A 94 -7.53 -0.63 -1.05
C MET A 94 -6.49 -1.60 -1.63
N ILE A 95 -5.94 -2.49 -0.79
CA ILE A 95 -4.99 -3.51 -1.22
C ILE A 95 -5.68 -4.49 -2.18
N ASP A 96 -6.90 -4.91 -1.85
CA ASP A 96 -7.65 -5.85 -2.66
C ASP A 96 -8.03 -5.24 -4.02
N ASN A 97 -8.39 -3.95 -4.06
CA ASN A 97 -8.64 -3.20 -5.29
C ASN A 97 -7.37 -3.06 -6.14
N ILE A 98 -6.22 -2.68 -5.56
CA ILE A 98 -4.95 -2.63 -6.30
C ILE A 98 -4.61 -4.00 -6.88
N LEU A 99 -4.74 -5.05 -6.07
CA LEU A 99 -4.43 -6.42 -6.48
C LEU A 99 -5.37 -6.99 -7.56
N SER A 100 -6.57 -6.42 -7.70
CA SER A 100 -7.60 -6.94 -8.61
C SER A 100 -7.78 -6.07 -9.85
N ASN A 101 -7.65 -4.76 -9.71
CA ASN A 101 -8.04 -3.74 -10.69
C ASN A 101 -6.89 -2.77 -11.02
N GLY A 102 -5.79 -2.79 -10.27
CA GLY A 102 -4.65 -1.89 -10.51
C GLY A 102 -4.92 -0.43 -10.16
N LYS A 103 -5.96 -0.16 -9.37
CA LYS A 103 -6.38 1.17 -8.90
C LYS A 103 -7.13 1.03 -7.57
N ILE A 104 -7.34 2.15 -6.88
CA ILE A 104 -8.21 2.25 -5.69
C ILE A 104 -9.50 2.95 -6.09
#